data_AF-A0A0T9RBH7-F1
#
_entry.id   AF-A0A0T9RBH7-F1
#
_cell.length_a   1.000
_cell.length_b   1.000
_cell.length_c   1.000
_cell.angle_alpha   90.00
_cell.angle_beta   90.00
_cell.angle_gamma   90.00
#
_symmetry.space_group_name_H-M   'P 1'
#
loop_
_entity.id
_entity.type
_entity.pdbx_description
1 polymer ?
#
loop_
_entity_poly.entity_id
_entity_poly.type
_entity_poly.pdbx_seq_one_letter_code
_entity_poly.pdbx_strand_id
1 'polypeptide(L)'
;MPVKLTTIPGPSLRPSPPTPLRWLIVLLGVIAAGILLMRFLGKLLGNTAFWWFAIGIPVVFWVVLMGFRLAIYLMQQIQANAWDSRREQVILQEVRRGRRALQILAAKCSTAHDSDLQFTGIADALLRNDNKIIPQTAWNGGSSVRHSRLPATEGLSPEAHLSATFSALLDNLTDPLSRFPPDNAVAILLESSSSVPNPRVQALWQQAWRESGIGQPTTLLSGYGLSVIDHWLDHRINDNALLLVVAVQIAPEQPDMTGEAVVGLLLANRLTQKVLTPLALLHRPECALPQQETLQAGVLQAADWVPLPPDALQHLWLAGLSAGSEGYRSAIGVQGKAPLARITPGPDVHNFNEFLGCPGCAAPWLAIAAAAQAIGHSPTPHMILSSEQGSDTVWSTVVSPNASRKENET
;
A
#
# COMPACT_ATOMS: atom_id res chain seq x y z
N MET A 1 -7.40 -7.80 4.83
CA MET A 1 -6.49 -8.17 5.96
C MET A 1 -5.11 -7.67 5.59
N PRO A 2 -4.40 -6.94 6.47
CA PRO A 2 -3.12 -6.30 6.12
C PRO A 2 -2.07 -7.36 5.74
N VAL A 3 -1.34 -7.11 4.66
CA VAL A 3 -0.28 -8.00 4.18
C VAL A 3 0.98 -7.72 4.99
N LYS A 4 1.33 -8.61 5.92
CA LYS A 4 2.52 -8.47 6.78
C LYS A 4 3.56 -9.53 6.45
N LEU A 5 4.61 -9.16 5.73
CA LEU A 5 5.69 -10.10 5.37
C LEU A 5 6.53 -10.52 6.60
N THR A 6 6.59 -9.67 7.62
CA THR A 6 7.40 -9.87 8.84
C THR A 6 6.88 -10.97 9.77
N THR A 7 5.62 -11.40 9.59
CA THR A 7 5.05 -12.49 10.40
C THR A 7 5.38 -13.88 9.85
N ILE A 8 5.98 -13.96 8.65
CA ILE A 8 6.34 -15.22 8.02
C ILE A 8 7.59 -15.79 8.72
N PRO A 9 7.52 -16.98 9.33
CA PRO A 9 8.63 -17.57 10.07
C PRO A 9 9.87 -17.81 9.19
N GLY A 10 11.03 -17.96 9.83
CA GLY A 10 12.30 -18.17 9.15
C GLY A 10 12.43 -19.51 8.39
N PRO A 11 13.52 -19.69 7.63
CA PRO A 11 13.84 -20.96 6.98
C PRO A 11 13.96 -22.12 7.98
N SER A 12 13.77 -23.35 7.49
CA SER A 12 13.91 -24.54 8.35
C SER A 12 15.36 -24.76 8.76
N LEU A 13 15.58 -25.20 10.00
CA LEU A 13 16.92 -25.59 10.48
C LEU A 13 17.36 -26.87 9.77
N ARG A 14 18.51 -26.83 9.09
CA ARG A 14 19.02 -27.98 8.34
C ARG A 14 19.78 -28.95 9.25
N PRO A 15 19.46 -30.25 9.22
CA PRO A 15 20.23 -31.24 9.97
C PRO A 15 21.65 -31.36 9.40
N SER A 16 22.62 -31.67 10.25
CA SER A 16 23.99 -31.95 9.81
C SER A 16 24.08 -33.32 9.13
N PRO A 17 24.85 -33.45 8.03
CA PRO A 17 25.03 -34.72 7.36
C PRO A 17 25.71 -35.75 8.28
N PRO A 18 25.40 -37.05 8.14
CA PRO A 18 26.15 -38.08 8.84
C PRO A 18 27.63 -38.01 8.40
N THR A 19 28.54 -37.88 9.36
CA THR A 19 29.97 -37.74 9.08
C THR A 19 30.57 -39.10 8.72
N PRO A 20 31.14 -39.28 7.50
CA PRO A 20 31.58 -40.60 7.02
C PRO A 20 32.67 -41.21 7.92
N LEU A 21 33.56 -40.37 8.45
CA LEU A 21 34.65 -40.78 9.34
C LEU A 21 34.14 -41.41 10.65
N ARG A 22 33.10 -40.85 11.27
CA ARG A 22 32.54 -41.40 12.52
C ARG A 22 31.93 -42.77 12.29
N TRP A 23 31.24 -42.96 11.17
CA TRP A 23 30.64 -44.24 10.80
C TRP A 23 31.70 -45.29 10.45
N LEU A 24 32.81 -44.89 9.83
CA LEU A 24 33.94 -45.78 9.57
C LEU A 24 34.63 -46.25 10.87
N ILE A 25 34.79 -45.37 11.86
CA ILE A 25 35.31 -45.75 13.19
C ILE A 25 34.38 -46.76 13.87
N VAL A 26 33.06 -46.57 13.79
CA VAL A 26 32.08 -47.53 14.31
C VAL A 26 32.23 -48.89 13.63
N LEU A 27 32.38 -48.92 12.29
CA LEU A 27 32.59 -50.16 11.55
C LEU A 27 33.82 -50.93 12.05
N LEU A 28 34.96 -50.25 12.18
CA LEU A 28 36.20 -50.86 12.69
C LEU A 28 36.01 -51.42 14.11
N GLY A 29 35.30 -50.69 14.97
CA GLY A 29 34.98 -51.14 16.32
C GLY A 29 34.10 -52.41 16.35
N VAL A 30 33.05 -52.48 15.53
CA VAL A 30 32.17 -53.65 15.45
C VAL A 30 32.91 -54.88 14.89
N ILE A 31 33.77 -54.69 13.88
CA ILE A 31 34.60 -55.78 13.34
C ILE A 31 35.59 -56.29 14.40
N ALA A 32 36.28 -55.39 15.10
CA ALA A 32 37.23 -55.77 16.15
C ALA A 32 36.53 -56.55 17.29
N ALA A 33 35.35 -56.11 17.70
CA ALA A 33 34.53 -56.82 18.68
C ALA A 33 34.07 -58.19 18.16
N GLY A 34 33.66 -58.28 16.89
CA GLY A 34 33.27 -59.53 16.23
C GLY A 34 34.42 -60.55 16.21
N ILE A 35 35.64 -60.11 15.87
CA ILE A 35 36.85 -60.95 15.89
C ILE A 35 37.18 -61.41 17.31
N LEU A 36 37.11 -60.53 18.31
CA LEU A 36 37.40 -60.86 19.71
C LEU A 36 36.40 -61.87 20.27
N LEU A 37 35.09 -61.66 20.02
CA LEU A 37 34.01 -62.56 20.42
C LEU A 37 34.17 -63.94 19.78
N MET A 38 34.47 -63.98 18.48
CA MET A 38 34.70 -65.24 17.78
C MET A 38 35.98 -65.95 18.21
N ARG A 39 37.03 -65.23 18.62
CA ARG A 39 38.23 -65.85 19.20
C ARG A 39 37.98 -66.45 20.59
N PHE A 40 37.01 -65.91 21.32
CA PHE A 40 36.58 -66.41 22.63
C PHE A 40 35.62 -67.61 22.52
N LEU A 41 34.66 -67.58 21.58
CA LEU A 41 33.66 -68.66 21.37
C LEU A 41 34.07 -69.73 20.34
N GLY A 42 35.06 -69.46 19.49
CA GLY A 42 35.25 -70.12 18.20
C GLY A 42 35.89 -71.51 18.19
N LYS A 43 35.98 -72.23 19.31
CA LYS A 43 36.48 -73.62 19.32
C LYS A 43 35.53 -74.64 18.67
N LEU A 44 34.40 -74.21 18.09
CA LEU A 44 33.27 -75.05 17.65
C LEU A 44 32.77 -74.80 16.21
N LEU A 45 33.36 -73.87 15.42
CA LEU A 45 32.87 -73.53 14.07
C LEU A 45 33.95 -73.67 12.98
N GLY A 46 33.54 -74.01 11.76
CA GLY A 46 34.42 -74.10 10.57
C GLY A 46 34.93 -72.75 10.07
N ASN A 47 36.06 -72.75 9.33
CA ASN A 47 36.78 -71.54 8.90
C ASN A 47 35.90 -70.53 8.13
N THR A 48 35.03 -71.01 7.24
CA THR A 48 34.11 -70.13 6.47
C THR A 48 33.06 -69.47 7.35
N ALA A 49 32.45 -70.22 8.27
CA ALA A 49 31.46 -69.69 9.20
C ALA A 49 32.09 -68.67 10.16
N PHE A 50 33.32 -68.92 10.62
CA PHE A 50 34.06 -67.99 11.47
C PHE A 50 34.17 -66.58 10.85
N TRP A 51 34.62 -66.47 9.61
CA TRP A 51 34.75 -65.17 8.93
C TRP A 51 33.40 -64.51 8.62
N TRP A 52 32.37 -65.31 8.35
CA TRP A 52 31.04 -64.79 8.08
C TRP A 52 30.40 -64.15 9.32
N PHE A 53 30.60 -64.73 10.50
CA PHE A 53 30.15 -64.12 11.75
C PHE A 53 31.08 -63.02 12.27
N ALA A 54 32.39 -63.13 12.07
CA ALA A 54 33.35 -62.13 12.55
C ALA A 54 33.33 -60.83 11.74
N ILE A 55 33.02 -60.90 10.43
CA ILE A 55 33.06 -59.75 9.51
C ILE A 55 31.73 -59.59 8.76
N GLY A 56 31.21 -60.66 8.14
CA GLY A 56 30.04 -60.58 7.27
C GLY A 56 28.81 -59.97 7.95
N ILE A 57 28.34 -60.58 9.05
CA ILE A 57 27.18 -60.11 9.82
C ILE A 57 27.39 -58.69 10.38
N PRO A 58 28.53 -58.36 11.02
CA PRO A 58 28.87 -57.00 11.42
C PRO A 58 28.75 -55.95 10.31
N VAL A 59 29.28 -56.25 9.12
CA VAL A 59 29.23 -55.34 7.97
C VAL A 59 27.79 -55.15 7.50
N VAL A 60 27.00 -56.23 7.38
CA VAL A 60 25.59 -56.14 7.00
C VAL A 60 24.80 -55.29 8.00
N PHE A 61 24.99 -55.54 9.29
CA PHE A 61 24.34 -54.76 10.36
C PHE A 61 24.73 -53.28 10.29
N TRP A 62 26.01 -52.98 10.08
CA TRP A 62 26.49 -51.61 9.91
C TRP A 62 25.88 -50.91 8.68
N VAL A 63 25.78 -51.60 7.54
CA VAL A 63 25.15 -51.07 6.33
C VAL A 63 23.67 -50.73 6.59
N VAL A 64 22.94 -51.61 7.28
CA VAL A 64 21.52 -51.37 7.64
C VAL A 64 21.39 -50.14 8.55
N LEU A 65 22.22 -50.03 9.60
CA LEU A 65 22.20 -48.87 10.50
C LEU A 65 22.56 -47.56 9.78
N MET A 66 23.59 -47.58 8.94
CA MET A 66 23.99 -46.42 8.15
C MET A 66 22.88 -46.03 7.15
N GLY A 67 22.27 -47.02 6.50
CA GLY A 67 21.13 -46.82 5.61
C GLY A 67 19.94 -46.18 6.32
N PHE A 68 19.59 -46.66 7.51
CA PHE A 68 18.54 -46.06 8.34
C PHE A 68 18.87 -44.63 8.78
N ARG A 69 20.11 -44.37 9.23
CA ARG A 69 20.57 -43.02 9.61
C ARG A 69 20.54 -42.07 8.42
N LEU A 70 20.93 -42.54 7.23
CA LEU A 70 20.89 -41.78 5.99
C LEU A 70 19.44 -41.52 5.57
N ALA A 71 18.56 -42.50 5.68
CA ALA A 71 17.14 -42.34 5.40
C ALA A 71 16.49 -41.28 6.32
N ILE A 72 16.79 -41.30 7.63
CA ILE A 72 16.34 -40.25 8.56
C ILE A 72 16.87 -38.87 8.15
N TYR A 73 18.17 -38.78 7.81
CA TYR A 73 18.78 -37.53 7.36
C TYR A 73 18.09 -36.98 6.10
N LEU A 74 17.91 -37.83 5.08
CA LEU A 74 17.26 -37.47 3.83
C LEU A 74 15.80 -37.05 4.07
N MET A 75 15.07 -37.77 4.93
CA MET A 75 13.70 -37.42 5.29
C MET A 75 13.63 -36.02 5.94
N GLN A 76 14.51 -35.73 6.89
CA GLN A 76 14.59 -34.41 7.52
C GLN A 76 14.97 -33.31 6.51
N GLN A 77 15.88 -33.61 5.58
CA GLN A 77 16.27 -32.67 4.52
C GLN A 77 15.12 -32.41 3.53
N ILE A 78 14.38 -33.46 3.14
CA ILE A 78 13.19 -33.33 2.29
C ILE A 78 12.13 -32.47 3.00
N GLN A 79 11.91 -32.69 4.29
CA GLN A 79 10.98 -31.88 5.08
C GLN A 79 11.40 -30.40 5.15
N ALA A 80 12.69 -30.13 5.36
CA ALA A 80 13.24 -28.77 5.37
C ALA A 80 13.07 -28.08 3.99
N ASN A 81 13.39 -28.78 2.90
CA ASN A 81 13.22 -28.24 1.55
C ASN A 81 11.74 -27.99 1.21
N ALA A 82 10.83 -28.88 1.63
CA ALA A 82 9.40 -28.70 1.43
C ALA A 82 8.87 -27.49 2.20
N TRP A 83 9.36 -27.27 3.44
CA TRP A 83 9.05 -26.07 4.22
C TRP A 83 9.54 -24.80 3.51
N ASP A 84 10.81 -24.75 3.11
CA ASP A 84 11.41 -23.58 2.45
C ASP A 84 10.68 -23.25 1.13
N SER A 85 10.34 -24.27 0.33
CA SER A 85 9.59 -24.10 -0.92
C SER A 85 8.19 -23.55 -0.69
N ARG A 86 7.49 -24.06 0.33
CA ARG A 86 6.14 -23.60 0.68
C ARG A 86 6.16 -22.18 1.24
N ARG A 87 7.19 -21.85 2.02
CA ARG A 87 7.45 -20.49 2.52
C ARG A 87 7.68 -19.52 1.37
N GLU A 88 8.50 -19.87 0.39
CA GLU A 88 8.75 -19.04 -0.80
C GLU A 88 7.46 -18.80 -1.58
N GLN A 89 6.63 -19.83 -1.79
CA GLN A 89 5.32 -19.67 -2.45
C GLN A 89 4.40 -18.71 -1.69
N VAL A 90 4.36 -18.79 -0.35
CA VAL A 90 3.59 -17.87 0.48
C VAL A 90 4.11 -16.45 0.35
N ILE A 91 5.43 -16.23 0.41
CA ILE A 91 6.04 -14.91 0.23
C ILE A 91 5.67 -14.34 -1.15
N LEU A 92 5.82 -15.13 -2.22
CA LEU A 92 5.47 -14.69 -3.57
C LEU A 92 3.99 -14.37 -3.73
N GLN A 93 3.11 -15.12 -3.06
CA GLN A 93 1.68 -14.86 -3.07
C GLN A 93 1.33 -13.58 -2.31
N GLU A 94 1.87 -13.39 -1.11
CA GLU A 94 1.63 -12.19 -0.31
C GLU A 94 2.26 -10.95 -0.95
N VAL A 95 3.44 -11.05 -1.55
CA VAL A 95 4.04 -9.96 -2.33
C VAL A 95 3.17 -9.62 -3.53
N ARG A 96 2.72 -10.60 -4.33
CA ARG A 96 1.80 -10.33 -5.45
C ARG A 96 0.49 -9.71 -5.00
N ARG A 97 -0.03 -10.14 -3.85
CA ARG A 97 -1.21 -9.54 -3.23
C ARG A 97 -0.92 -8.11 -2.84
N GLY A 98 0.17 -7.85 -2.11
CA GLY A 98 0.64 -6.54 -1.66
C GLY A 98 0.81 -5.54 -2.81
N ARG A 99 1.42 -5.99 -3.92
CA ARG A 99 1.68 -5.22 -5.14
C ARG A 99 0.46 -4.98 -6.04
N ARG A 100 -0.75 -5.36 -5.61
CA ARG A 100 -1.97 -4.95 -6.32
C ARG A 100 -2.11 -3.43 -6.24
N ALA A 101 -2.46 -2.83 -7.36
CA ALA A 101 -2.59 -1.38 -7.48
C ALA A 101 -3.85 -1.03 -8.28
N LEU A 102 -4.40 0.14 -7.99
CA LEU A 102 -5.45 0.77 -8.78
C LEU A 102 -4.83 1.70 -9.82
N GLN A 103 -5.47 1.79 -10.96
CA GLN A 103 -5.17 2.76 -11.99
C GLN A 103 -5.95 4.04 -11.72
N ILE A 104 -5.26 5.17 -11.67
CA ILE A 104 -5.89 6.49 -11.61
C ILE A 104 -6.18 6.91 -13.05
N LEU A 105 -7.46 6.89 -13.44
CA LEU A 105 -7.91 7.23 -14.79
C LEU A 105 -8.16 8.72 -14.96
N ALA A 106 -8.70 9.35 -13.92
CA ALA A 106 -8.89 10.79 -13.86
C ALA A 106 -8.63 11.26 -12.43
N ALA A 107 -7.95 12.39 -12.30
CA ALA A 107 -7.72 13.04 -11.03
C ALA A 107 -8.05 14.53 -11.18
N LYS A 108 -9.03 14.99 -10.41
CA LYS A 108 -9.48 16.39 -10.39
C LYS A 108 -9.47 16.86 -8.95
N CYS A 109 -8.95 18.06 -8.74
CA CYS A 109 -9.02 18.73 -7.45
C CYS A 109 -9.22 20.23 -7.66
N SER A 110 -9.97 20.85 -6.75
CA SER A 110 -10.15 22.29 -6.63
C SER A 110 -9.77 22.70 -5.21
N THR A 111 -9.07 23.82 -5.08
CA THR A 111 -8.64 24.42 -3.81
C THR A 111 -8.69 25.95 -3.93
N ALA A 112 -8.24 26.70 -2.93
CA ALA A 112 -8.13 28.16 -3.03
C ALA A 112 -7.28 28.67 -4.23
N HIS A 113 -6.41 27.83 -4.79
CA HIS A 113 -5.59 28.12 -5.97
C HIS A 113 -6.39 28.22 -7.28
N ASP A 114 -7.65 27.79 -7.30
CA ASP A 114 -8.50 27.83 -8.51
C ASP A 114 -8.70 29.28 -9.04
N SER A 115 -8.54 30.27 -8.16
CA SER A 115 -8.52 31.69 -8.52
C SER A 115 -7.35 32.10 -9.43
N ASP A 116 -6.26 31.33 -9.42
CA ASP A 116 -5.01 31.63 -10.13
C ASP A 116 -4.81 30.78 -11.40
N LEU A 117 -5.83 30.03 -11.85
CA LEU A 117 -5.76 29.15 -13.03
C LEU A 117 -5.26 29.84 -14.32
N GLN A 118 -5.30 31.18 -14.38
CA GLN A 118 -4.77 31.96 -15.50
C GLN A 118 -3.23 31.87 -15.61
N PHE A 119 -2.52 31.50 -14.55
CA PHE A 119 -1.06 31.53 -14.48
C PHE A 119 -0.41 30.20 -14.12
N THR A 120 -1.02 29.42 -13.23
CA THR A 120 -0.48 28.15 -12.74
C THR A 120 -1.58 27.12 -12.55
N GLY A 121 -1.32 25.87 -12.97
CA GLY A 121 -2.22 24.76 -12.68
C GLY A 121 -2.24 24.44 -11.19
N ILE A 122 -3.35 23.88 -10.69
CA ILE A 122 -3.50 23.57 -9.27
C ILE A 122 -2.40 22.61 -8.78
N ALA A 123 -2.09 21.56 -9.54
CA ALA A 123 -0.99 20.64 -9.18
C ALA A 123 0.36 21.35 -9.03
N ASP A 124 0.66 22.31 -9.92
CA ASP A 124 1.92 23.06 -9.85
C ASP A 124 1.95 23.98 -8.63
N ALA A 125 0.83 24.62 -8.30
CA ALA A 125 0.73 25.46 -7.10
C ALA A 125 0.90 24.62 -5.82
N LEU A 126 0.30 23.42 -5.78
CA LEU A 126 0.46 22.49 -4.67
C LEU A 126 1.90 21.96 -4.56
N LEU A 127 2.57 21.67 -5.68
CA LEU A 127 3.99 21.28 -5.71
C LEU A 127 4.93 22.39 -5.25
N ARG A 128 4.59 23.65 -5.52
CA ARG A 128 5.38 24.82 -5.10
C ARG A 128 5.14 25.22 -3.65
N ASN A 129 4.21 24.54 -2.96
CA ASN A 129 3.75 24.90 -1.63
C ASN A 129 3.25 26.36 -1.57
N ASP A 130 2.53 26.80 -2.62
CA ASP A 130 2.03 28.18 -2.72
C ASP A 130 1.07 28.48 -1.56
N ASN A 131 1.36 29.52 -0.77
CA ASN A 131 0.57 29.80 0.43
C ASN A 131 -0.76 30.49 0.11
N LYS A 132 -1.86 29.87 0.55
CA LYS A 132 -3.25 30.34 0.48
C LYS A 132 -3.94 30.43 1.84
N ILE A 133 -3.21 30.25 2.94
CA ILE A 133 -3.75 30.52 4.28
C ILE A 133 -3.74 32.03 4.52
N ILE A 134 -4.91 32.67 4.40
CA ILE A 134 -5.09 34.10 4.59
C ILE A 134 -6.17 34.40 5.64
N PRO A 135 -6.11 35.54 6.35
CA PRO A 135 -7.22 35.99 7.18
C PRO A 135 -8.43 36.35 6.30
N GLN A 136 -9.54 35.64 6.47
CA GLN A 136 -10.79 35.92 5.75
C GLN A 136 -12.01 35.55 6.59
N THR A 137 -13.17 36.13 6.25
CA THR A 137 -14.42 35.90 6.98
C THR A 137 -14.92 34.48 6.78
N ALA A 138 -15.22 33.78 7.87
CA ALA A 138 -15.80 32.44 7.82
C ALA A 138 -17.23 32.44 7.25
N TRP A 139 -17.69 31.29 6.76
CA TRP A 139 -19.04 31.13 6.17
C TRP A 139 -20.19 31.48 7.11
N ASN A 140 -19.99 31.36 8.42
CA ASN A 140 -20.97 31.73 9.43
C ASN A 140 -21.07 33.26 9.67
N GLY A 141 -20.31 34.08 8.92
CA GLY A 141 -20.28 35.53 9.08
C GLY A 141 -19.58 36.00 10.35
N GLY A 142 -18.84 35.11 11.02
CA GLY A 142 -18.11 35.41 12.25
C GLY A 142 -16.85 36.25 12.06
N SER A 143 -15.96 36.21 13.06
CA SER A 143 -14.67 36.91 13.02
C SER A 143 -13.78 36.46 11.86
N SER A 144 -12.84 37.33 11.45
CA SER A 144 -11.78 36.96 10.51
C SER A 144 -10.93 35.82 11.10
N VAL A 145 -10.78 34.74 10.33
CA VAL A 145 -10.08 33.52 10.72
C VAL A 145 -9.08 33.15 9.62
N ARG A 146 -7.93 32.60 9.99
CA ARG A 146 -6.90 32.19 9.02
C ARG A 146 -7.28 30.84 8.42
N HIS A 147 -7.65 30.83 7.15
CA HIS A 147 -8.00 29.60 6.43
C HIS A 147 -7.87 29.81 4.92
N SER A 148 -7.90 28.74 4.14
CA SER A 148 -8.05 28.82 2.69
C SER A 148 -9.46 28.41 2.27
N ARG A 149 -10.00 29.11 1.27
CA ARG A 149 -11.39 28.96 0.82
C ARG A 149 -11.42 28.80 -0.69
N LEU A 150 -12.31 27.95 -1.19
CA LEU A 150 -12.57 27.85 -2.63
C LEU A 150 -13.13 29.18 -3.15
N PRO A 151 -12.80 29.58 -4.39
CA PRO A 151 -13.43 30.75 -4.99
C PRO A 151 -14.95 30.56 -5.05
N ALA A 152 -15.69 31.47 -4.44
CA ALA A 152 -17.14 31.44 -4.38
C ALA A 152 -17.70 32.83 -4.65
N THR A 153 -18.86 32.90 -5.32
CA THR A 153 -19.62 34.16 -5.44
C THR A 153 -20.06 34.62 -4.05
N GLU A 154 -19.93 35.92 -3.78
CA GLU A 154 -20.35 36.50 -2.50
C GLU A 154 -21.84 36.21 -2.21
N GLY A 155 -22.14 35.84 -0.97
CA GLY A 155 -23.51 35.56 -0.51
C GLY A 155 -24.07 34.18 -0.88
N LEU A 156 -23.33 33.33 -1.61
CA LEU A 156 -23.74 31.94 -1.82
C LEU A 156 -23.85 31.19 -0.48
N SER A 157 -24.87 30.34 -0.35
CA SER A 157 -24.96 29.41 0.77
C SER A 157 -23.99 28.24 0.60
N PRO A 158 -23.54 27.59 1.69
CA PRO A 158 -22.70 26.39 1.61
C PRO A 158 -23.34 25.28 0.76
N GLU A 159 -24.66 25.09 0.84
CA GLU A 159 -25.38 24.10 0.01
C GLU A 159 -25.33 24.43 -1.48
N ALA A 160 -25.56 25.70 -1.85
CA ALA A 160 -25.51 26.12 -3.25
C ALA A 160 -24.08 26.00 -3.80
N HIS A 161 -23.08 26.32 -2.98
CA HIS A 161 -21.68 26.15 -3.35
C HIS A 161 -21.30 24.67 -3.52
N LEU A 162 -21.73 23.78 -2.62
CA LEU A 162 -21.58 22.34 -2.77
C LEU A 162 -22.20 21.82 -4.08
N SER A 163 -23.42 22.25 -4.38
CA SER A 163 -24.13 21.85 -5.61
C SER A 163 -23.38 22.28 -6.88
N ALA A 164 -22.91 23.53 -6.92
CA ALA A 164 -22.14 24.05 -8.04
C ALA A 164 -20.84 23.27 -8.23
N THR A 165 -20.15 22.98 -7.12
CA THR A 165 -18.89 22.27 -7.14
C THR A 165 -19.03 20.79 -7.54
N PHE A 166 -20.10 20.10 -7.11
CA PHE A 166 -20.39 18.76 -7.60
C PHE A 166 -20.70 18.73 -9.10
N SER A 167 -21.44 19.72 -9.59
CA SER A 167 -21.73 19.84 -11.03
C SER A 167 -20.44 20.03 -11.84
N ALA A 168 -19.60 20.98 -11.43
CA ALA A 168 -18.31 21.23 -12.06
C ALA A 168 -17.37 20.01 -12.02
N LEU A 169 -17.40 19.24 -10.92
CA LEU A 169 -16.63 18.01 -10.80
C LEU A 169 -17.09 16.94 -11.80
N LEU A 170 -18.41 16.78 -11.95
CA LEU A 170 -19.01 15.80 -12.87
C LEU A 170 -18.80 16.19 -14.33
N ASP A 171 -18.87 17.47 -14.68
CA ASP A 171 -18.55 17.95 -16.03
C ASP A 171 -17.15 17.50 -16.45
N ASN A 172 -16.18 17.60 -15.53
CA ASN A 172 -14.81 17.17 -15.74
C ASN A 172 -14.62 15.64 -15.80
N LEU A 173 -15.53 14.86 -15.22
CA LEU A 173 -15.50 13.39 -15.19
C LEU A 173 -16.36 12.76 -16.30
N THR A 174 -17.16 13.56 -17.00
CA THR A 174 -18.08 13.07 -18.04
C THR A 174 -17.33 12.43 -19.21
N ASP A 175 -16.28 13.07 -19.74
CA ASP A 175 -15.47 12.49 -20.84
C ASP A 175 -14.85 11.13 -20.46
N PRO A 176 -14.08 10.98 -19.36
CA PRO A 176 -13.49 9.68 -19.04
C PRO A 176 -14.54 8.61 -18.73
N LEU A 177 -15.68 8.95 -18.12
CA LEU A 177 -16.76 7.99 -17.87
C LEU A 177 -17.46 7.54 -19.16
N SER A 178 -17.66 8.45 -20.12
CA SER A 178 -18.31 8.15 -21.42
C SER A 178 -17.55 7.11 -22.27
N ARG A 179 -16.26 6.91 -21.98
CA ARG A 179 -15.40 5.94 -22.68
C ARG A 179 -15.68 4.50 -22.26
N PHE A 180 -16.36 4.30 -21.13
CA PHE A 180 -16.74 2.99 -20.64
C PHE A 180 -18.17 2.62 -21.09
N PRO A 181 -18.47 1.31 -21.20
CA PRO A 181 -19.83 0.86 -21.48
C PRO A 181 -20.84 1.45 -20.49
N PRO A 182 -22.07 1.74 -20.93
CA PRO A 182 -23.11 2.31 -20.07
C PRO A 182 -23.50 1.39 -18.91
N ASP A 183 -23.37 0.08 -19.08
CA ASP A 183 -23.66 -0.90 -18.03
C ASP A 183 -22.53 -1.06 -17.00
N ASN A 184 -21.41 -0.35 -17.17
CA ASN A 184 -20.27 -0.50 -16.28
C ASN A 184 -20.52 0.19 -14.93
N ALA A 185 -20.58 -0.59 -13.85
CA ALA A 185 -20.93 -0.07 -12.54
C ALA A 185 -19.87 0.88 -11.97
N VAL A 186 -20.33 1.98 -11.37
CA VAL A 186 -19.50 2.97 -10.67
C VAL A 186 -19.81 2.91 -9.19
N ALA A 187 -18.87 2.38 -8.42
CA ALA A 187 -18.92 2.42 -6.97
C ALA A 187 -18.42 3.79 -6.48
N ILE A 188 -19.19 4.46 -5.64
CA ILE A 188 -18.90 5.83 -5.19
C ILE A 188 -18.52 5.82 -3.71
N LEU A 189 -17.34 6.33 -3.38
CA LEU A 189 -16.97 6.72 -2.03
C LEU A 189 -17.17 8.23 -1.91
N LEU A 190 -18.20 8.65 -1.17
CA LEU A 190 -18.49 10.07 -0.93
C LEU A 190 -18.13 10.43 0.51
N GLU A 191 -17.13 11.29 0.67
CA GLU A 191 -16.68 11.81 1.95
C GLU A 191 -16.86 13.32 1.99
N SER A 192 -17.39 13.83 3.10
CA SER A 192 -17.71 15.24 3.27
C SER A 192 -17.40 15.72 4.68
N SER A 193 -16.74 16.87 4.77
CA SER A 193 -16.55 17.64 6.00
C SER A 193 -17.13 19.03 5.76
N SER A 194 -18.33 19.27 6.26
CA SER A 194 -19.08 20.51 6.02
C SER A 194 -20.04 20.79 7.17
N SER A 195 -20.40 22.06 7.35
CA SER A 195 -21.56 22.48 8.16
C SER A 195 -22.89 21.98 7.60
N VAL A 196 -22.95 21.53 6.35
CA VAL A 196 -24.13 20.89 5.76
C VAL A 196 -24.23 19.43 6.21
N PRO A 197 -25.39 18.97 6.73
CA PRO A 197 -25.56 17.59 7.17
C PRO A 197 -25.31 16.54 6.08
N ASN A 198 -24.64 15.43 6.42
CA ASN A 198 -24.29 14.37 5.47
C ASN A 198 -25.46 13.84 4.60
N PRO A 199 -26.69 13.61 5.12
CA PRO A 199 -27.82 13.21 4.27
C PRO A 199 -28.16 14.23 3.19
N ARG A 200 -27.97 15.53 3.49
CA ARG A 200 -28.20 16.60 2.54
C ARG A 200 -27.11 16.64 1.49
N VAL A 201 -25.84 16.46 1.87
CA VAL A 201 -24.72 16.34 0.93
C VAL A 201 -24.90 15.17 -0.04
N GLN A 202 -25.33 14.00 0.46
CA GLN A 202 -25.65 12.84 -0.38
C GLN A 202 -26.78 13.14 -1.36
N ALA A 203 -27.83 13.85 -0.93
CA ALA A 203 -28.92 14.25 -1.81
C ALA A 203 -28.46 15.23 -2.90
N LEU A 204 -27.61 16.20 -2.56
CA LEU A 204 -27.01 17.13 -3.53
C LEU A 204 -26.14 16.39 -4.55
N TRP A 205 -25.32 15.44 -4.11
CA TRP A 205 -24.54 14.59 -5.02
C TRP A 205 -25.42 13.76 -5.96
N GLN A 206 -26.46 13.10 -5.43
CA GLN A 206 -27.40 12.32 -6.25
C GLN A 206 -28.18 13.18 -7.25
N GLN A 207 -28.47 14.43 -6.90
CA GLN A 207 -29.08 15.38 -7.82
C GLN A 207 -28.10 15.74 -8.94
N ALA A 208 -26.88 16.17 -8.60
CA ALA A 208 -25.86 16.51 -9.58
C ALA A 208 -25.53 15.34 -10.52
N TRP A 209 -25.45 14.11 -10.00
CA TRP A 209 -25.26 12.91 -10.83
C TRP A 209 -26.38 12.72 -11.86
N ARG A 210 -27.64 12.84 -11.44
CA ARG A 210 -28.80 12.72 -12.35
C ARG A 210 -28.81 13.81 -13.44
N GLU A 211 -28.43 15.03 -13.07
CA GLU A 211 -28.40 16.18 -13.98
C GLU A 211 -27.22 16.11 -14.96
N SER A 212 -26.11 15.46 -14.60
CA SER A 212 -24.93 15.30 -15.47
C SER A 212 -25.16 14.45 -16.73
N GLY A 213 -26.25 13.66 -16.77
CA GLY A 213 -26.54 12.75 -17.88
C GLY A 213 -25.67 11.50 -17.93
N ILE A 214 -24.85 11.24 -16.91
CA ILE A 214 -24.02 10.04 -16.78
C ILE A 214 -24.91 8.81 -16.53
N GLY A 215 -24.90 7.87 -17.48
CA GLY A 215 -25.83 6.74 -17.52
C GLY A 215 -25.40 5.50 -16.73
N GLN A 216 -24.19 5.47 -16.19
CA GLN A 216 -23.66 4.30 -15.49
C GLN A 216 -24.39 4.03 -14.16
N PRO A 217 -24.65 2.76 -13.81
CA PRO A 217 -25.28 2.43 -12.54
C PRO A 217 -24.33 2.71 -11.38
N THR A 218 -24.82 3.43 -10.36
CA THR A 218 -24.00 3.85 -9.21
C THR A 218 -24.36 3.09 -7.94
N THR A 219 -23.34 2.73 -7.16
CA THR A 219 -23.52 2.19 -5.79
C THR A 219 -22.70 2.97 -4.79
N LEU A 220 -23.34 3.57 -3.78
CA LEU A 220 -22.62 4.23 -2.69
C LEU A 220 -21.94 3.19 -1.79
N LEU A 221 -20.65 3.37 -1.52
CA LEU A 221 -19.88 2.51 -0.64
C LEU A 221 -20.00 2.94 0.81
N SER A 222 -19.94 1.95 1.69
CA SER A 222 -19.76 2.16 3.13
C SER A 222 -18.26 2.10 3.47
N GLY A 223 -17.85 2.88 4.46
CA GLY A 223 -16.44 3.01 4.85
C GLY A 223 -15.95 4.44 4.64
N TYR A 224 -14.67 4.67 4.96
CA TYR A 224 -14.03 5.98 4.89
C TYR A 224 -12.54 5.84 4.64
N GLY A 225 -11.96 6.87 4.04
CA GLY A 225 -10.53 7.01 3.79
C GLY A 225 -9.87 5.83 3.06
N LEU A 226 -8.59 5.60 3.36
CA LEU A 226 -7.74 4.69 2.59
C LEU A 226 -7.99 3.21 2.93
N SER A 227 -8.71 2.93 4.01
CA SER A 227 -9.17 1.58 4.34
C SER A 227 -10.05 0.97 3.24
N VAL A 228 -10.82 1.81 2.52
CA VAL A 228 -11.66 1.39 1.40
C VAL A 228 -10.81 0.90 0.23
N ILE A 229 -9.64 1.50 0.00
CA ILE A 229 -8.71 1.09 -1.06
C ILE A 229 -8.11 -0.27 -0.73
N ASP A 230 -7.63 -0.49 0.51
CA ASP A 230 -7.11 -1.81 0.90
C ASP A 230 -8.18 -2.91 0.79
N HIS A 231 -9.41 -2.62 1.25
CA HIS A 231 -10.53 -3.54 1.12
C HIS A 231 -10.86 -3.84 -0.35
N TRP A 232 -10.86 -2.82 -1.21
CA TRP A 232 -11.11 -2.96 -2.64
C TRP A 232 -10.06 -3.86 -3.31
N LEU A 233 -8.78 -3.64 -3.05
CA LEU A 233 -7.67 -4.42 -3.62
C LEU A 233 -7.70 -5.90 -3.22
N ASP A 234 -8.30 -6.21 -2.06
CA ASP A 234 -8.46 -7.59 -1.60
C ASP A 234 -9.65 -8.29 -2.26
N HIS A 235 -10.81 -7.61 -2.37
CA HIS A 235 -12.08 -8.27 -2.68
C HIS A 235 -12.61 -8.00 -4.08
N ARG A 236 -12.29 -6.85 -4.68
CA ARG A 236 -12.86 -6.39 -5.95
C ARG A 236 -11.85 -6.18 -7.06
N ILE A 237 -10.59 -6.62 -6.89
CA ILE A 237 -9.52 -6.41 -7.87
C ILE A 237 -9.78 -7.04 -9.25
N ASN A 238 -10.68 -8.04 -9.32
CA ASN A 238 -11.06 -8.74 -10.55
C ASN A 238 -12.37 -8.20 -11.17
N ASP A 239 -13.00 -7.21 -10.55
CA ASP A 239 -14.25 -6.64 -11.03
C ASP A 239 -13.97 -5.67 -12.19
N ASN A 240 -14.92 -5.53 -13.11
CA ASN A 240 -14.87 -4.51 -14.17
C ASN A 240 -15.35 -3.13 -13.70
N ALA A 241 -15.83 -3.04 -12.45
CA ALA A 241 -16.38 -1.84 -11.86
C ALA A 241 -15.32 -0.73 -11.68
N LEU A 242 -15.78 0.51 -11.80
CA LEU A 242 -15.00 1.71 -11.50
C LEU A 242 -15.23 2.11 -10.03
N LEU A 243 -14.21 2.70 -9.41
CA LEU A 243 -14.31 3.33 -8.11
C LEU A 243 -14.16 4.84 -8.29
N LEU A 244 -15.21 5.59 -7.99
CA LEU A 244 -15.18 7.05 -7.95
C LEU A 244 -15.09 7.51 -6.50
N VAL A 245 -13.97 8.13 -6.14
CA VAL A 245 -13.83 8.80 -4.84
C VAL A 245 -14.16 10.28 -5.01
N VAL A 246 -15.11 10.77 -4.22
CA VAL A 246 -15.50 12.18 -4.13
C VAL A 246 -15.29 12.61 -2.69
N ALA A 247 -14.33 13.49 -2.46
CA ALA A 247 -14.02 13.97 -1.13
C ALA A 247 -14.08 15.50 -1.09
N VAL A 248 -14.83 16.05 -0.16
CA VAL A 248 -15.11 17.48 -0.09
C VAL A 248 -14.95 18.02 1.32
N GLN A 249 -14.24 19.14 1.46
CA GLN A 249 -14.31 20.00 2.62
C GLN A 249 -14.74 21.40 2.20
N ILE A 250 -15.96 21.80 2.59
CA ILE A 250 -16.55 23.11 2.31
C ILE A 250 -17.25 23.61 3.58
N ALA A 251 -17.02 24.86 3.95
CA ALA A 251 -17.61 25.49 5.13
C ALA A 251 -17.49 24.62 6.41
N PRO A 252 -16.26 24.25 6.82
CA PRO A 252 -16.05 23.47 8.03
C PRO A 252 -16.55 24.21 9.28
N GLU A 253 -17.07 23.48 10.27
CA GLU A 253 -17.62 24.07 11.51
C GLU A 253 -16.58 24.87 12.29
N GLN A 254 -15.33 24.40 12.28
CA GLN A 254 -14.18 25.08 12.88
C GLN A 254 -13.23 25.52 11.75
N PRO A 255 -13.33 26.76 11.25
CA PRO A 255 -12.59 27.18 10.07
C PRO A 255 -11.10 27.45 10.32
N ASP A 256 -10.67 27.64 11.56
CA ASP A 256 -9.27 28.04 11.84
C ASP A 256 -8.24 27.02 11.36
N MET A 257 -7.27 27.50 10.60
CA MET A 257 -6.22 26.73 9.95
C MET A 257 -6.72 25.56 9.09
N THR A 258 -7.96 25.65 8.60
CA THR A 258 -8.52 24.70 7.62
C THR A 258 -8.30 25.15 6.18
N GLY A 259 -8.43 24.21 5.25
CA GLY A 259 -8.44 24.51 3.83
C GLY A 259 -9.61 23.86 3.14
N GLU A 260 -10.32 24.61 2.30
CA GLU A 260 -11.36 24.03 1.45
C GLU A 260 -10.74 23.30 0.26
N ALA A 261 -11.26 22.10 0.01
CA ALA A 261 -10.79 21.26 -1.08
C ALA A 261 -11.91 20.37 -1.58
N VAL A 262 -11.95 20.17 -2.89
CA VAL A 262 -12.84 19.22 -3.55
C VAL A 262 -11.98 18.31 -4.41
N VAL A 263 -12.21 17.00 -4.32
CA VAL A 263 -11.43 16.01 -5.04
C VAL A 263 -12.37 15.00 -5.70
N GLY A 264 -12.10 14.69 -6.97
CA GLY A 264 -12.69 13.58 -7.70
C GLY A 264 -11.59 12.69 -8.28
N LEU A 265 -11.54 11.43 -7.86
CA LEU A 265 -10.63 10.42 -8.37
C LEU A 265 -11.42 9.30 -9.01
N LEU A 266 -11.23 9.09 -10.32
CA LEU A 266 -11.75 7.93 -11.01
C LEU A 266 -10.67 6.85 -11.04
N LEU A 267 -10.93 5.75 -10.33
CA LEU A 267 -10.03 4.63 -10.14
C LEU A 267 -10.59 3.39 -10.83
N ALA A 268 -9.71 2.52 -11.31
CA ALA A 268 -10.08 1.23 -11.88
C ALA A 268 -9.05 0.15 -11.55
N ASN A 269 -9.46 -1.10 -11.65
CA ASN A 269 -8.58 -2.23 -11.42
C ASN A 269 -7.57 -2.39 -12.57
N ARG A 270 -6.27 -2.44 -12.24
CA ARG A 270 -5.19 -2.69 -13.22
C ARG A 270 -5.39 -3.99 -14.02
N LEU A 271 -6.05 -4.99 -13.43
CA LEU A 271 -6.23 -6.30 -14.05
C LEU A 271 -7.33 -6.34 -15.13
N THR A 272 -8.36 -5.51 -15.00
CA THR A 272 -9.55 -5.56 -15.87
C THR A 272 -9.66 -4.37 -16.79
N GLN A 273 -9.19 -3.20 -16.35
CA GLN A 273 -9.25 -1.99 -17.15
C GLN A 273 -8.17 -2.01 -18.24
N LYS A 274 -8.60 -1.78 -19.48
CA LYS A 274 -7.72 -1.56 -20.64
C LYS A 274 -8.19 -0.43 -21.56
N VAL A 275 -9.24 0.30 -21.16
CA VAL A 275 -9.97 1.26 -22.00
C VAL A 275 -9.24 2.59 -22.10
N LEU A 276 -8.84 3.13 -20.95
CA LEU A 276 -8.11 4.39 -20.84
C LEU A 276 -6.66 4.14 -20.43
N THR A 277 -5.76 4.98 -20.93
CA THR A 277 -4.40 5.02 -20.38
C THR A 277 -4.46 5.70 -19.00
N PRO A 278 -3.97 5.07 -17.93
CA PRO A 278 -4.00 5.68 -16.60
C PRO A 278 -3.00 6.84 -16.50
N LEU A 279 -3.35 7.85 -15.72
CA LEU A 279 -2.47 8.96 -15.33
C LEU A 279 -1.34 8.47 -14.43
N ALA A 280 -1.68 7.61 -13.47
CA ALA A 280 -0.76 7.05 -12.49
C ALA A 280 -1.31 5.75 -11.89
N LEU A 281 -0.51 5.07 -11.07
CA LEU A 281 -0.90 3.92 -10.29
C LEU A 281 -0.95 4.30 -8.80
N LEU A 282 -2.07 4.01 -8.15
CA LEU A 282 -2.24 4.08 -6.69
C LEU A 282 -1.96 2.71 -6.10
N HIS A 283 -0.87 2.58 -5.35
CA HIS A 283 -0.47 1.33 -4.71
C HIS A 283 -1.17 1.13 -3.36
N ARG A 284 -1.16 -0.11 -2.88
CA ARG A 284 -1.78 -0.48 -1.60
C ARG A 284 -1.34 0.47 -0.47
N PRO A 285 -2.29 1.09 0.25
CA PRO A 285 -1.98 1.89 1.42
C PRO A 285 -1.69 0.99 2.63
N GLU A 286 -0.68 1.37 3.41
CA GLU A 286 -0.29 0.70 4.65
C GLU A 286 -0.65 1.53 5.87
N CYS A 287 -1.35 0.94 6.83
CA CYS A 287 -1.76 1.59 8.06
C CYS A 287 -0.77 1.29 9.19
N ALA A 288 -0.29 2.34 9.85
CA ALA A 288 0.57 2.24 11.02
C ALA A 288 0.05 3.10 12.17
N LEU A 289 0.41 2.70 13.39
CA LEU A 289 0.30 3.56 14.56
C LEU A 289 1.32 4.72 14.46
N PRO A 290 1.06 5.86 15.12
CA PRO A 290 1.83 7.08 14.90
C PRO A 290 3.26 7.04 15.45
N GLN A 291 3.66 5.99 16.18
CA GLN A 291 5.03 5.86 16.67
C GLN A 291 6.02 5.76 15.52
N GLN A 292 7.21 6.33 15.71
CA GLN A 292 8.19 6.47 14.63
C GLN A 292 8.65 5.12 14.05
N GLU A 293 8.87 4.11 14.88
CA GLU A 293 9.30 2.78 14.42
C GLU A 293 8.21 2.06 13.63
N THR A 294 6.95 2.14 14.08
CA THR A 294 5.82 1.53 13.39
C THR A 294 5.52 2.25 12.08
N LEU A 295 5.58 3.58 12.06
CA LEU A 295 5.44 4.37 10.85
C LEU A 295 6.57 4.06 9.86
N GLN A 296 7.83 4.00 10.32
CA GLN A 296 8.97 3.64 9.48
C GLN A 296 8.78 2.26 8.81
N ALA A 297 8.27 1.27 9.56
CA ALA A 297 7.94 -0.03 9.00
C ALA A 297 6.80 0.05 7.96
N GLY A 298 5.77 0.86 8.21
CA GLY A 298 4.68 1.11 7.26
C GLY A 298 5.15 1.79 5.97
N VAL A 299 6.05 2.77 6.08
CA VAL A 299 6.64 3.48 4.93
C VAL A 299 7.48 2.52 4.08
N LEU A 300 8.31 1.69 4.71
CA LEU A 300 9.08 0.64 4.03
C LEU A 300 8.16 -0.34 3.31
N GLN A 301 7.13 -0.83 4.01
CA GLN A 301 6.18 -1.79 3.44
C GLN A 301 5.40 -1.20 2.26
N ALA A 302 4.97 0.06 2.34
CA ALA A 302 4.30 0.76 1.26
C ALA A 302 5.20 0.94 0.02
N ALA A 303 6.50 1.19 0.23
CA ALA A 303 7.46 1.26 -0.86
C ALA A 303 7.75 -0.12 -1.49
N ASP A 304 7.80 -1.20 -0.70
CA ASP A 304 8.02 -2.57 -1.20
C ASP A 304 6.89 -3.09 -2.13
N TRP A 305 5.70 -2.50 -2.02
CA TRP A 305 4.58 -2.71 -2.94
C TRP A 305 4.82 -2.16 -4.33
N VAL A 306 5.84 -1.34 -4.50
CA VAL A 306 6.19 -0.74 -5.77
C VAL A 306 7.56 -1.26 -6.19
N PRO A 307 7.73 -1.73 -7.44
CA PRO A 307 9.03 -2.16 -7.95
C PRO A 307 9.93 -0.95 -8.25
N LEU A 308 10.26 -0.16 -7.22
CA LEU A 308 11.07 1.05 -7.34
C LEU A 308 12.56 0.72 -7.27
N PRO A 309 13.40 1.40 -8.09
CA PRO A 309 14.82 1.50 -7.81
C PRO A 309 15.07 2.11 -6.43
N PRO A 310 16.23 1.84 -5.81
CA PRO A 310 16.64 2.54 -4.61
C PRO A 310 16.57 4.06 -4.82
N ASP A 311 16.03 4.76 -3.83
CA ASP A 311 15.91 6.23 -3.80
C ASP A 311 15.13 6.86 -4.97
N ALA A 312 14.18 6.13 -5.56
CA ALA A 312 13.36 6.63 -6.66
C ALA A 312 12.28 7.66 -6.22
N LEU A 313 11.92 7.67 -4.92
CA LEU A 313 10.94 8.60 -4.37
C LEU A 313 11.54 10.02 -4.32
N GLN A 314 10.86 10.96 -4.96
CA GLN A 314 11.32 12.36 -5.04
C GLN A 314 10.45 13.32 -4.25
N HIS A 315 9.17 13.01 -4.06
CA HIS A 315 8.22 13.89 -3.36
C HIS A 315 7.59 13.18 -2.17
N LEU A 316 7.39 13.93 -1.09
CA LEU A 316 6.67 13.49 0.11
C LEU A 316 5.51 14.44 0.41
N TRP A 317 4.29 13.92 0.38
CA TRP A 317 3.08 14.67 0.73
C TRP A 317 2.70 14.36 2.18
N LEU A 318 2.48 15.40 2.98
CA LEU A 318 1.96 15.31 4.34
C LEU A 318 0.53 15.88 4.36
N ALA A 319 -0.45 15.02 4.64
CA ALA A 319 -1.86 15.37 4.51
C ALA A 319 -2.66 15.00 5.78
N GLY A 320 -3.36 15.96 6.38
CA GLY A 320 -4.16 15.71 7.60
C GLY A 320 -3.33 15.42 8.86
N LEU A 321 -2.01 15.62 8.81
CA LEU A 321 -1.11 15.44 9.95
C LEU A 321 -0.89 16.76 10.70
N SER A 322 -1.69 17.03 11.74
CA SER A 322 -1.58 18.27 12.52
C SER A 322 -0.18 18.46 13.11
N ALA A 323 0.36 19.70 13.09
CA ALA A 323 1.74 20.00 13.47
C ALA A 323 2.12 19.56 14.91
N GLY A 324 1.15 19.48 15.83
CA GLY A 324 1.35 19.00 17.19
C GLY A 324 1.21 17.49 17.39
N SER A 325 0.78 16.75 16.37
CA SER A 325 0.50 15.31 16.48
C SER A 325 1.79 14.47 16.52
N GLU A 326 1.74 13.33 17.20
CA GLU A 326 2.81 12.34 17.16
C GLU A 326 3.06 11.84 15.73
N GLY A 327 1.99 11.63 14.95
CA GLY A 327 2.06 11.22 13.56
C GLY A 327 2.87 12.20 12.69
N TYR A 328 2.67 13.51 12.85
CA TYR A 328 3.46 14.52 12.16
C TYR A 328 4.95 14.44 12.53
N ARG A 329 5.26 14.38 13.83
CA ARG A 329 6.64 14.29 14.33
C ARG A 329 7.34 13.04 13.78
N SER A 330 6.65 11.92 13.77
CA SER A 330 7.14 10.67 13.19
C SER A 330 7.32 10.77 11.69
N ALA A 331 6.40 11.42 10.96
CA ALA A 331 6.52 11.67 9.52
C ALA A 331 7.74 12.52 9.16
N ILE A 332 8.11 13.51 9.99
CA ILE A 332 9.39 14.22 9.86
C ILE A 332 10.56 13.29 10.18
N GLY A 333 10.45 12.47 11.23
CA GLY A 333 11.51 11.55 11.68
C GLY A 333 11.84 10.41 10.71
N VAL A 334 10.99 10.10 9.73
CA VAL A 334 11.26 9.12 8.67
C VAL A 334 11.93 9.72 7.43
N GLN A 335 11.96 11.05 7.30
CA GLN A 335 12.68 11.74 6.22
C GLN A 335 14.20 11.46 6.31
N GLY A 336 14.87 11.37 5.16
CA GLY A 336 16.29 11.05 5.07
C GLY A 336 16.64 9.58 5.41
N LYS A 337 15.67 8.73 5.72
CA LYS A 337 15.85 7.28 5.90
C LYS A 337 15.27 6.54 4.70
N ALA A 338 15.80 5.35 4.37
CA ALA A 338 15.20 4.51 3.33
C ALA A 338 13.71 4.25 3.64
N PRO A 339 12.79 4.35 2.66
CA PRO A 339 12.99 4.57 1.23
C PRO A 339 13.04 6.06 0.81
N LEU A 340 12.97 6.99 1.75
CA LEU A 340 12.94 8.45 1.58
C LEU A 340 14.32 9.10 1.73
N ALA A 341 15.41 8.38 1.42
CA ALA A 341 16.77 8.84 1.75
C ALA A 341 17.17 10.17 1.07
N ARG A 342 16.58 10.47 -0.10
CA ARG A 342 16.78 11.73 -0.84
C ARG A 342 15.86 12.87 -0.41
N ILE A 343 14.83 12.58 0.35
CA ILE A 343 13.84 13.57 0.75
C ILE A 343 14.24 14.10 2.11
N THR A 344 14.74 15.34 2.11
CA THR A 344 15.04 16.12 3.32
C THR A 344 14.05 17.27 3.47
N PRO A 345 13.92 17.87 4.67
CA PRO A 345 13.09 19.07 4.84
C PRO A 345 13.44 20.14 3.80
N GLY A 346 12.46 20.58 3.02
CA GLY A 346 12.72 21.44 1.87
C GLY A 346 11.59 21.40 0.83
N PRO A 347 11.89 21.77 -0.44
CA PRO A 347 10.88 21.93 -1.49
C PRO A 347 10.20 20.62 -1.91
N ASP A 348 10.83 19.48 -1.64
CA ASP A 348 10.33 18.15 -1.99
C ASP A 348 9.32 17.57 -0.97
N VAL A 349 9.09 18.31 0.12
CA VAL A 349 8.08 17.98 1.14
C VAL A 349 6.91 18.96 1.01
N HIS A 350 5.72 18.40 0.78
CA HIS A 350 4.49 19.14 0.55
C HIS A 350 3.52 18.94 1.71
N ASN A 351 3.56 19.84 2.69
CA ASN A 351 2.69 19.81 3.86
C ASN A 351 1.49 20.74 3.69
N PHE A 352 0.30 20.18 3.42
CA PHE A 352 -0.89 20.99 3.21
C PHE A 352 -1.22 21.91 4.39
N ASN A 353 -0.92 21.49 5.63
CA ASN A 353 -1.20 22.30 6.82
C ASN A 353 -0.39 23.61 6.87
N GLU A 354 0.70 23.71 6.14
CA GLU A 354 1.58 24.90 6.13
C GLU A 354 1.14 25.96 5.11
N PHE A 355 0.60 25.55 3.97
CA PHE A 355 0.31 26.46 2.86
C PHE A 355 -1.16 26.49 2.43
N LEU A 356 -1.94 25.44 2.69
CA LEU A 356 -3.37 25.38 2.37
C LEU A 356 -4.26 25.37 3.62
N GLY A 357 -3.75 24.86 4.75
CA GLY A 357 -4.55 24.50 5.92
C GLY A 357 -5.09 23.08 5.80
N CYS A 358 -5.65 22.55 6.89
CA CYS A 358 -6.11 21.16 6.97
C CYS A 358 -7.34 20.92 6.08
N PRO A 359 -7.26 20.06 5.04
CA PRO A 359 -8.40 19.75 4.17
C PRO A 359 -9.38 18.70 4.72
N GLY A 360 -9.22 18.30 5.98
CA GLY A 360 -10.02 17.29 6.69
C GLY A 360 -10.11 15.97 5.93
N CYS A 361 -11.33 15.45 5.73
CA CYS A 361 -11.52 14.17 5.03
C CYS A 361 -10.99 14.15 3.59
N ALA A 362 -10.84 15.31 2.93
CA ALA A 362 -10.30 15.39 1.57
C ALA A 362 -8.77 15.32 1.52
N ALA A 363 -8.07 15.40 2.67
CA ALA A 363 -6.61 15.48 2.72
C ALA A 363 -5.87 14.32 2.01
N PRO A 364 -6.12 13.03 2.30
CA PRO A 364 -5.43 11.93 1.61
C PRO A 364 -5.71 11.94 0.11
N TRP A 365 -6.95 12.23 -0.28
CA TRP A 365 -7.38 12.24 -1.67
C TRP A 365 -6.79 13.40 -2.46
N LEU A 366 -6.67 14.57 -1.83
CA LEU A 366 -6.04 15.74 -2.42
C LEU A 366 -4.56 15.46 -2.71
N ALA A 367 -3.85 14.81 -1.79
CA ALA A 367 -2.46 14.39 -2.01
C ALA A 367 -2.34 13.40 -3.17
N ILE A 368 -3.24 12.41 -3.25
CA ILE A 368 -3.26 11.42 -4.35
C ILE A 368 -3.55 12.10 -5.68
N ALA A 369 -4.52 13.01 -5.72
CA ALA A 369 -4.87 13.75 -6.93
C ALA A 369 -3.74 14.67 -7.39
N ALA A 370 -3.13 15.42 -6.47
CA ALA A 370 -1.99 16.28 -6.74
C ALA A 370 -0.79 15.47 -7.25
N ALA A 371 -0.48 14.34 -6.61
CA ALA A 371 0.59 13.45 -7.05
C ALA A 371 0.32 12.87 -8.43
N ALA A 372 -0.90 12.41 -8.72
CA ALA A 372 -1.26 11.87 -10.03
C ALA A 372 -1.17 12.92 -11.15
N GLN A 373 -1.58 14.16 -10.88
CA GLN A 373 -1.46 15.28 -11.83
C GLN A 373 0.01 15.69 -12.03
N ALA A 374 0.80 15.75 -10.95
CA ALA A 374 2.22 16.04 -10.99
C ALA A 374 2.99 15.01 -11.83
N ILE A 375 2.66 13.72 -11.67
CA ILE A 375 3.25 12.61 -12.44
C ILE A 375 3.06 12.78 -13.95
N GLY A 376 1.93 13.37 -14.37
CA GLY A 376 1.67 13.70 -15.77
C GLY A 376 2.65 14.71 -16.37
N HIS A 377 3.24 15.57 -15.54
CA HIS A 377 4.24 16.56 -15.95
C HIS A 377 5.68 16.06 -15.76
N SER A 378 5.94 15.39 -14.63
CA SER A 378 7.24 14.79 -14.29
C SER A 378 7.02 13.35 -13.80
N PRO A 379 7.44 12.32 -14.56
CA PRO A 379 7.10 10.93 -14.25
C PRO A 379 7.96 10.37 -13.11
N THR A 380 7.75 10.87 -11.90
CA THR A 380 8.49 10.48 -10.69
C THR A 380 7.53 9.91 -9.62
N PRO A 381 7.90 8.86 -8.87
CA PRO A 381 7.08 8.31 -7.80
C PRO A 381 6.99 9.24 -6.58
N HIS A 382 5.80 9.32 -5.98
CA HIS A 382 5.48 10.17 -4.83
C HIS A 382 5.07 9.31 -3.63
N MET A 383 5.60 9.62 -2.44
CA MET A 383 5.14 9.06 -1.17
C MET A 383 4.10 9.99 -0.55
N ILE A 384 3.03 9.43 0.02
CA ILE A 384 2.00 10.17 0.74
C ILE A 384 1.89 9.59 2.14
N LEU A 385 2.05 10.46 3.14
CA LEU A 385 1.76 10.15 4.54
C LEU A 385 0.54 10.96 4.96
N SER A 386 -0.53 10.26 5.32
CA SER A 386 -1.79 10.91 5.62
C SER A 386 -2.45 10.35 6.87
N SER A 387 -3.09 11.22 7.65
CA SER A 387 -4.05 10.79 8.66
C SER A 387 -5.48 11.07 8.20
N GLU A 388 -6.41 10.26 8.69
CA GLU A 388 -7.84 10.47 8.54
C GLU A 388 -8.34 11.42 9.64
N GLN A 389 -9.39 12.19 9.34
CA GLN A 389 -9.95 13.15 10.30
C GLN A 389 -10.42 12.42 11.57
N GLY A 390 -9.83 12.76 12.72
CA GLY A 390 -10.16 12.15 14.00
C GLY A 390 -9.50 10.80 14.28
N SER A 391 -8.55 10.37 13.44
CA SER A 391 -7.73 9.18 13.69
C SER A 391 -6.30 9.56 14.11
N ASP A 392 -5.72 8.74 14.98
CA ASP A 392 -4.29 8.81 15.33
C ASP A 392 -3.44 7.92 14.41
N THR A 393 -4.05 7.11 13.54
CA THR A 393 -3.33 6.25 12.60
C THR A 393 -2.77 7.03 11.43
N VAL A 394 -1.61 6.61 10.93
CA VAL A 394 -0.98 7.21 9.76
C VAL A 394 -0.95 6.17 8.64
N TRP A 395 -1.46 6.57 7.48
CA TRP A 395 -1.43 5.80 6.26
C TRP A 395 -0.24 6.20 5.41
N SER A 396 0.47 5.20 4.89
CA SER A 396 1.56 5.36 3.93
C SER A 396 1.13 4.77 2.59
N THR A 397 1.17 5.54 1.51
CA THR A 397 0.87 5.04 0.17
C THR A 397 1.79 5.67 -0.85
N VAL A 398 2.02 4.96 -1.95
CA VAL A 398 2.83 5.44 -3.07
C VAL A 398 1.93 5.63 -4.28
N VAL A 399 2.10 6.76 -4.96
CA VAL A 399 1.57 6.99 -6.29
C VAL A 399 2.75 6.96 -7.26
N SER A 400 2.70 6.11 -8.27
CA SER A 400 3.78 5.97 -9.25
C SER A 400 3.31 6.24 -10.67
N PRO A 401 4.23 6.64 -11.56
CA PRO A 401 3.97 6.64 -13.00
C PRO A 401 3.52 5.25 -13.47
N ASN A 402 2.71 5.24 -14.53
CA ASN A 402 2.44 4.01 -15.25
C ASN A 402 3.72 3.62 -16.02
N ALA A 403 4.43 2.58 -15.57
CA ALA A 403 5.64 2.12 -16.25
C ALA A 403 5.31 1.71 -17.69
N SER A 404 6.10 2.17 -18.67
CA SER A 404 5.86 1.85 -20.09
C SER A 404 5.86 0.33 -20.30
N ARG A 405 4.73 -0.23 -20.75
CA ARG A 405 4.42 -1.52 -21.43
C ARG A 405 5.24 -2.81 -21.13
N LYS A 406 6.55 -2.76 -20.84
CA LYS A 406 7.44 -3.90 -20.63
C LYS A 406 7.10 -4.79 -19.43
N GLU A 407 6.37 -4.30 -18.43
CA GLU A 407 5.90 -5.15 -17.32
C GLU A 407 4.66 -6.00 -17.66
N ASN A 408 3.93 -5.68 -18.74
CA ASN A 408 2.71 -6.41 -19.10
C ASN A 408 3.01 -7.65 -19.98
N GLU A 409 4.28 -7.96 -20.25
CA GLU A 409 4.72 -9.07 -21.12
C GLU A 409 5.58 -10.13 -20.39
N THR A 410 5.69 -10.07 -19.05
CA THR A 410 6.41 -11.11 -18.27
C THR A 410 5.55 -11.77 -17.22
#